data_AF-T2S9W7-F1
#
_entry.id   AF-T2S9W7-F1
#
_cell.length_a   1.000
_cell.length_b   1.000
_cell.length_c   1.000
_cell.angle_alpha   90.00
_cell.angle_beta   90.00
_cell.angle_gamma   90.00
#
_symmetry.space_group_name_H-M   'P 1'
#
loop_
_entity.id
_entity.type
_entity.pdbx_description
1 polymer ?
#
loop_
_entity_poly.entity_id
_entity_poly.type
_entity_poly.pdbx_seq_one_letter_code
_entity_poly.pdbx_strand_id
1 'polypeptide(L)'
;MRYFIVAFLLLFVGCVKKDLALKDLSLPQEASSYLASPQNSGNNGNSANRIDPQALRESLKESYLKAWYSPWLDAKVKSNKKEVFWILKEMNKSTGYGEDLKPNAKAFNDELIKSMDIEHYPSAKIKAVVVRDSDVRAVPTNKPYYLSQKGYPFDRYQNSLIFQGTPVLITHFNTDKTYAHIQSSFVYGWIKVSDLAYMHDRDIELLTQLKDYVMPIKDKIPLYTDYGDFYTQARVGELFALIPKDLAKNHKKDESLKAYGFLKDSKGYATLQSITLNKKIFLFSLKLLIAKTWLIL
;
A
#
# COMPACT_ATOMS: atom_id res chain seq x y z
N MET A 1 -50.43 1.35 42.51
CA MET A 1 -50.19 0.51 41.31
C MET A 1 -50.27 1.27 39.99
N ARG A 2 -51.28 2.14 39.75
CA ARG A 2 -51.46 2.83 38.46
C ARG A 2 -50.29 3.74 38.02
N TYR A 3 -49.66 4.46 38.95
CA TYR A 3 -48.51 5.34 38.66
C TYR A 3 -47.19 4.57 38.40
N PHE A 4 -47.07 3.35 38.95
CA PHE A 4 -45.89 2.51 38.74
C PHE A 4 -45.84 1.94 37.32
N ILE A 5 -47.01 1.66 36.72
CA ILE A 5 -47.13 1.17 35.34
C ILE A 5 -46.75 2.27 34.34
N VAL A 6 -47.12 3.52 34.61
CA VAL A 6 -46.77 4.67 33.75
C VAL A 6 -45.26 4.98 33.80
N ALA A 7 -44.64 4.88 34.98
CA ALA A 7 -43.18 5.04 35.11
C ALA A 7 -42.40 3.91 34.41
N PHE A 8 -42.91 2.68 34.42
CA PHE A 8 -42.29 1.54 33.74
C PHE A 8 -42.40 1.63 32.21
N LEU A 9 -43.48 2.19 31.68
CA LEU A 9 -43.65 2.43 30.24
C LEU A 9 -42.70 3.52 29.68
N LEU A 10 -42.33 4.51 30.49
CA LEU A 10 -41.39 5.56 30.08
C LEU A 10 -39.93 5.07 29.97
N LEU A 11 -39.59 3.93 30.59
CA LEU A 11 -38.25 3.33 30.49
C LEU A 11 -37.99 2.67 29.12
N PHE A 12 -39.02 2.41 28.31
CA PHE A 12 -38.88 1.80 26.98
C PHE A 12 -38.82 2.81 25.81
N VAL A 13 -38.85 4.12 26.07
CA VAL A 13 -38.78 5.16 25.02
C VAL A 13 -37.33 5.51 24.62
N GLY A 14 -36.34 4.89 25.28
CA GLY A 14 -34.92 5.19 25.07
C GLY A 14 -34.23 4.29 24.04
N CYS A 15 -34.40 4.57 22.74
CA CYS A 15 -33.37 4.45 21.67
C CYS A 15 -34.02 4.53 20.28
N VAL A 16 -34.46 5.73 19.88
CA VAL A 16 -34.59 6.02 18.44
C VAL A 16 -33.18 6.16 17.89
N LYS A 17 -32.71 5.16 17.13
CA LYS A 17 -31.56 5.36 16.24
C LYS A 17 -31.92 6.52 15.32
N LYS A 18 -31.24 7.66 15.46
CA LYS A 18 -31.25 8.66 14.39
C LYS A 18 -30.64 7.99 13.18
N ASP A 19 -31.49 7.58 12.25
CA ASP A 19 -31.05 7.19 10.93
C ASP A 19 -30.60 8.48 10.25
N LEU A 20 -29.32 8.83 10.39
CA LEU A 20 -28.72 9.91 9.60
C LEU A 20 -28.59 9.38 8.17
N ALA A 21 -29.71 9.34 7.45
CA ALA A 21 -29.69 9.14 6.02
C ALA A 21 -29.03 10.38 5.40
N LEU A 22 -27.74 10.25 5.08
CA LEU A 22 -26.97 11.30 4.42
C LEU A 22 -27.63 11.59 3.07
N LYS A 23 -28.04 12.84 2.83
CA LYS A 23 -28.73 13.25 1.61
C LYS A 23 -27.94 12.90 0.35
N ASP A 24 -26.61 12.96 0.42
CA ASP A 24 -25.73 12.67 -0.72
C ASP A 24 -25.73 11.18 -1.15
N LEU A 25 -26.17 10.27 -0.28
CA LEU A 25 -26.38 8.86 -0.66
C LEU A 25 -27.57 8.69 -1.62
N SER A 26 -28.37 9.74 -1.85
CA SER A 26 -29.38 9.77 -2.92
C SER A 26 -28.78 10.01 -4.31
N LEU A 27 -27.54 10.48 -4.40
CA LEU A 27 -26.82 10.57 -5.66
C LEU A 27 -26.36 9.16 -6.10
N PRO A 28 -26.18 8.90 -7.41
CA PRO A 28 -25.67 7.62 -7.87
C PRO A 28 -24.31 7.27 -7.25
N GLN A 29 -24.20 6.10 -6.63
CA GLN A 29 -22.94 5.61 -6.06
C GLN A 29 -22.11 4.78 -7.04
N GLU A 30 -22.35 4.98 -8.34
CA GLU A 30 -21.69 4.31 -9.45
C GLU A 30 -20.89 5.34 -10.26
N ALA A 31 -19.55 5.26 -10.23
CA ALA A 31 -18.71 6.25 -10.90
C ALA A 31 -19.03 6.41 -12.40
N SER A 32 -19.54 5.35 -13.03
CA SER A 32 -19.96 5.32 -14.43
C SER A 32 -21.09 6.30 -14.76
N SER A 33 -21.96 6.65 -13.80
CA SER A 33 -23.05 7.62 -14.03
C SER A 33 -22.57 9.04 -14.29
N TYR A 34 -21.30 9.33 -13.94
CA TYR A 34 -20.67 10.63 -14.11
C TYR A 34 -19.79 10.71 -15.36
N LEU A 35 -19.64 9.62 -16.10
CA LEU A 35 -18.91 9.62 -17.37
C LEU A 35 -19.80 10.24 -18.45
N ALA A 36 -19.29 11.26 -19.14
CA ALA A 36 -20.00 11.85 -20.28
C ALA A 36 -20.22 10.77 -21.36
N SER A 37 -21.44 10.68 -21.90
CA SER A 37 -21.69 9.87 -23.09
C SER A 37 -20.72 10.29 -24.21
N PRO A 38 -20.05 9.33 -24.90
CA PRO A 38 -19.06 9.62 -25.94
C PRO A 38 -19.53 10.55 -27.07
N GLN A 39 -20.83 10.82 -27.17
CA GLN A 39 -21.42 11.68 -28.20
C GLN A 39 -21.32 13.19 -27.92
N ASN A 40 -20.92 13.63 -26.72
CA ASN A 40 -20.88 15.06 -26.36
C ASN A 40 -19.47 15.68 -26.28
N SER A 41 -18.41 14.99 -26.72
CA SER A 41 -17.13 15.68 -27.01
C SER A 41 -17.20 16.39 -28.35
N GLY A 42 -17.94 17.50 -28.39
CA GLY A 42 -17.88 18.46 -29.48
C GLY A 42 -16.46 18.97 -29.65
N ASN A 43 -15.95 18.87 -30.88
CA ASN A 43 -14.77 19.56 -31.35
C ASN A 43 -14.93 21.07 -31.14
N ASN A 44 -14.45 21.61 -30.02
CA ASN A 44 -14.29 23.04 -29.84
C ASN A 44 -13.01 23.33 -29.05
N GLY A 45 -12.02 23.93 -29.74
CA GLY A 45 -10.91 24.65 -29.11
C GLY A 45 -9.49 24.09 -29.39
N ASN A 46 -8.76 24.79 -30.25
CA ASN A 46 -7.29 24.92 -30.32
C ASN A 46 -6.45 23.63 -30.51
N SER A 47 -6.13 23.33 -31.77
CA SER A 47 -5.30 22.22 -32.25
C SER A 47 -3.78 22.38 -32.07
N ALA A 48 -3.29 23.38 -31.33
CA ALA A 48 -1.85 23.64 -31.19
C ALA A 48 -1.17 22.92 -30.01
N ASN A 49 -1.93 22.29 -29.10
CA ASN A 49 -1.39 21.59 -27.91
C ASN A 49 -2.13 20.26 -27.64
N ARG A 50 -2.38 19.45 -28.68
CA ARG A 50 -2.92 18.09 -28.47
C ARG A 50 -1.79 17.19 -28.00
N ILE A 51 -1.65 17.03 -26.69
CA ILE A 51 -0.79 16.00 -26.10
C ILE A 51 -1.28 14.65 -26.64
N ASP A 52 -0.41 13.90 -27.32
CA ASP A 52 -0.71 12.53 -27.72
C ASP A 52 -0.97 11.68 -26.45
N PRO A 53 -2.18 11.13 -26.27
CA PRO A 53 -2.49 10.31 -25.11
C PRO A 53 -1.59 9.09 -24.98
N GLN A 54 -1.00 8.58 -26.07
CA GLN A 54 -0.03 7.48 -25.99
C GLN A 54 1.32 7.96 -25.45
N ALA A 55 1.92 8.98 -26.06
CA ALA A 55 3.18 9.55 -25.57
C ALA A 55 3.09 10.02 -24.10
N LEU A 56 1.97 10.62 -23.69
CA LEU A 56 1.75 10.99 -22.29
C LEU A 56 1.75 9.77 -21.36
N ARG A 57 1.07 8.69 -21.75
CA ARG A 57 1.02 7.44 -20.95
C ARG A 57 2.41 6.82 -20.79
N GLU A 58 3.21 6.82 -21.85
CA GLU A 58 4.59 6.31 -21.81
C GLU A 58 5.47 7.16 -20.89
N SER A 59 5.41 8.49 -21.02
CA SER A 59 6.15 9.42 -20.15
C SER A 59 5.77 9.27 -18.67
N LEU A 60 4.48 9.12 -18.37
CA LEU A 60 4.00 8.91 -17.00
C LEU A 60 4.44 7.55 -16.45
N LYS A 61 4.41 6.49 -17.27
CA LYS A 61 4.91 5.17 -16.92
C LYS A 61 6.40 5.21 -16.58
N GLU A 62 7.22 5.83 -17.41
CA GLU A 62 8.66 5.96 -17.17
C GLU A 62 8.95 6.73 -15.87
N SER A 63 8.24 7.83 -15.66
CA SER A 63 8.35 8.64 -14.43
C SER A 63 7.95 7.83 -13.20
N TYR A 64 6.87 7.06 -13.29
CA TYR A 64 6.40 6.18 -12.22
C TYR A 64 7.44 5.10 -11.90
N LEU A 65 7.96 4.38 -12.89
CA LEU A 65 8.94 3.31 -12.66
C LEU A 65 10.27 3.85 -12.12
N LYS A 66 10.70 5.03 -12.57
CA LYS A 66 11.86 5.72 -11.99
C LYS A 66 11.65 6.01 -10.51
N ALA A 67 10.49 6.55 -10.14
CA ALA A 67 10.16 6.80 -8.74
C ALA A 67 10.07 5.49 -7.95
N TRP A 68 9.37 4.48 -8.49
CA TRP A 68 9.16 3.15 -7.88
C TRP A 68 10.49 2.48 -7.49
N TYR A 69 11.48 2.48 -8.39
CA TYR A 69 12.78 1.86 -8.15
C TYR A 69 13.82 2.76 -7.49
N SER A 70 13.53 4.05 -7.26
CA SER A 70 14.46 4.97 -6.61
C SER A 70 15.06 4.47 -5.28
N PRO A 71 14.34 3.70 -4.41
CA PRO A 71 14.94 3.16 -3.19
C PRO A 71 16.16 2.25 -3.42
N TRP A 72 16.25 1.59 -4.58
CA TRP A 72 17.36 0.71 -4.93
C TRP A 72 18.46 1.40 -5.73
N LEU A 73 18.14 2.48 -6.44
CA LEU A 73 19.03 3.10 -7.42
C LEU A 73 19.75 4.32 -6.84
N ASP A 74 19.01 5.34 -6.42
CA ASP A 74 19.56 6.68 -6.17
C ASP A 74 19.02 7.34 -4.88
N ALA A 75 18.19 6.65 -4.10
CA ALA A 75 17.65 7.18 -2.86
C ALA A 75 18.76 7.56 -1.87
N LYS A 76 18.71 8.82 -1.44
CA LYS A 76 19.50 9.32 -0.32
C LYS A 76 18.73 9.08 0.97
N VAL A 77 19.46 8.63 2.01
CA VAL A 77 18.88 8.49 3.34
C VAL A 77 18.54 9.88 3.87
N LYS A 78 17.30 10.09 4.30
CA LYS A 78 16.84 11.32 4.93
C LYS A 78 17.63 11.51 6.22
N SER A 79 18.37 12.61 6.34
CA SER A 79 19.22 12.91 7.49
C SER A 79 18.53 13.74 8.57
N ASN A 80 17.43 14.44 8.23
CA ASN A 80 16.70 15.26 9.19
C ASN A 80 15.89 14.39 10.16
N LYS A 81 16.47 14.10 11.33
CA LYS A 81 15.85 13.27 12.38
C LYS A 81 14.48 13.79 12.83
N LYS A 82 14.23 15.11 12.80
CA LYS A 82 12.92 15.69 13.17
C LYS A 82 11.83 15.38 12.15
N GLU A 83 12.20 15.28 10.87
CA GLU A 83 11.29 14.87 9.80
C GLU A 83 11.05 13.36 9.86
N VAL A 84 12.12 12.57 9.97
CA VAL A 84 12.06 11.11 10.02
C VAL A 84 11.22 10.63 11.21
N PHE A 85 11.44 11.21 12.39
CA PHE A 85 10.75 10.87 13.63
C PHE A 85 9.74 11.94 14.04
N TRP A 86 8.93 12.40 13.08
CA TRP A 86 7.95 13.49 13.25
C TRP A 86 6.96 13.26 14.41
N ILE A 87 6.63 12.00 14.71
CA ILE A 87 5.67 11.61 15.74
C ILE A 87 6.14 11.93 17.17
N LEU A 88 7.44 12.09 17.39
CA LEU A 88 8.01 12.37 18.72
C LEU A 88 7.43 13.65 19.33
N LYS A 89 7.11 14.65 18.51
CA LYS A 89 6.48 15.89 18.97
C LYS A 89 5.15 15.60 19.68
N GLU A 90 4.37 14.67 19.14
CA GLU A 90 3.08 14.29 19.72
C GLU A 90 3.27 13.42 20.96
N MET A 91 4.17 12.43 20.91
CA MET A 91 4.46 11.55 22.05
C MET A 91 5.05 12.28 23.26
N ASN A 92 5.80 13.35 23.04
CA ASN A 92 6.34 14.19 24.11
C ASN A 92 5.27 15.12 24.72
N LYS A 93 4.16 15.35 24.02
CA LYS A 93 3.06 16.22 24.48
C LYS A 93 2.03 15.45 25.30
N SER A 94 1.78 14.19 24.97
CA SER A 94 0.75 13.36 25.60
C SER A 94 1.15 11.89 25.59
N THR A 95 0.71 11.14 26.60
CA THR A 95 0.84 9.68 26.56
C THR A 95 -0.16 9.05 25.59
N GLY A 96 -1.22 9.76 25.22
CA GLY A 96 -2.29 9.27 24.35
C GLY A 96 -3.04 8.10 24.98
N TYR A 97 -3.84 7.42 24.16
CA TYR A 97 -4.66 6.28 24.57
C TYR A 97 -4.31 5.05 23.74
N GLY A 98 -4.25 3.88 24.37
CA GLY A 98 -3.94 2.59 23.74
C GLY A 98 -5.16 1.86 23.19
N GLU A 99 -4.98 0.61 22.82
CA GLU A 99 -6.00 -0.28 22.25
C GLU A 99 -7.23 -0.50 23.16
N ASP A 100 -7.05 -0.40 24.49
CA ASP A 100 -8.13 -0.52 25.47
C ASP A 100 -8.82 0.81 25.78
N LEU A 101 -8.48 1.86 25.00
CA LEU A 101 -8.96 3.23 25.15
C LEU A 101 -8.66 3.85 26.52
N LYS A 102 -7.63 3.36 27.22
CA LYS A 102 -7.09 3.99 28.43
C LYS A 102 -5.81 4.76 28.12
N PRO A 103 -5.46 5.76 28.94
CA PRO A 103 -4.19 6.45 28.79
C PRO A 103 -3.01 5.49 28.82
N ASN A 104 -2.08 5.63 27.88
CA ASN A 104 -0.84 4.84 27.93
C ASN A 104 -0.01 5.26 29.15
N ALA A 105 0.74 4.30 29.70
CA ALA A 105 1.76 4.61 30.70
C ALA A 105 2.90 5.42 30.04
N LYS A 106 3.45 6.41 30.77
CA LYS A 106 4.60 7.17 30.28
C LYS A 106 5.79 6.26 29.95
N ALA A 107 6.04 5.26 30.81
CA ALA A 107 7.11 4.28 30.63
C ALA A 107 7.03 3.54 29.29
N PHE A 108 5.81 3.19 28.84
CA PHE A 108 5.62 2.56 27.53
C PHE A 108 6.09 3.45 26.37
N ASN A 109 5.73 4.74 26.40
CA ASN A 109 6.21 5.69 25.38
C ASN A 109 7.72 5.91 25.46
N ASP A 110 8.28 6.02 26.67
CA ASP A 110 9.71 6.19 26.88
C ASP A 110 10.50 4.98 26.35
N GLU A 111 10.02 3.76 26.59
CA GLU A 111 10.59 2.52 26.06
C GLU A 111 10.51 2.46 24.54
N LEU A 112 9.37 2.82 23.94
CA LEU A 112 9.24 2.90 22.48
C LEU A 112 10.24 3.89 21.88
N ILE A 113 10.34 5.10 22.44
CA ILE A 113 11.27 6.14 21.98
C ILE A 113 12.72 5.65 22.12
N LYS A 114 13.06 5.04 23.26
CA LYS A 114 14.39 4.46 23.49
C LYS A 114 14.69 3.36 22.46
N SER A 115 13.72 2.51 22.16
CA SER A 115 13.90 1.41 21.22
C SER A 115 14.23 1.89 19.80
N MET A 116 13.81 3.10 19.41
CA MET A 116 14.03 3.68 18.08
C MET A 116 15.49 4.05 17.80
N ASP A 117 16.37 4.06 18.81
CA ASP A 117 17.81 4.30 18.69
C ASP A 117 18.20 5.55 17.86
N ILE A 118 17.45 6.63 18.08
CA ILE A 118 17.52 7.87 17.28
C ILE A 118 18.94 8.47 17.24
N GLU A 119 19.74 8.27 18.29
CA GLU A 119 21.13 8.74 18.36
C GLU A 119 21.96 8.18 17.20
N HIS A 120 21.83 6.89 16.90
CA HIS A 120 22.58 6.20 15.85
C HIS A 120 21.90 6.23 14.48
N TYR A 121 20.75 6.89 14.34
CA TYR A 121 20.12 7.06 13.03
C TYR A 121 20.95 7.98 12.11
N PRO A 122 21.12 7.64 10.81
CA PRO A 122 20.80 6.34 10.20
C PRO A 122 21.90 5.32 10.49
N SER A 123 21.51 4.07 10.79
CA SER A 123 22.48 2.98 11.05
C SER A 123 22.63 2.00 9.88
N ALA A 124 21.82 2.15 8.82
CA ALA A 124 21.81 1.24 7.69
C ALA A 124 21.56 1.97 6.36
N LYS A 125 21.93 1.30 5.27
CA LYS A 125 21.59 1.66 3.90
C LYS A 125 21.48 0.39 3.06
N ILE A 126 20.42 -0.39 3.30
CA ILE A 126 20.27 -1.74 2.75
C ILE A 126 19.07 -1.77 1.80
N LYS A 127 19.29 -2.20 0.56
CA LYS A 127 18.23 -2.36 -0.43
C LYS A 127 17.40 -3.59 -0.09
N ALA A 128 16.08 -3.44 -0.04
CA ALA A 128 15.17 -4.49 0.37
C ALA A 128 13.84 -4.39 -0.39
N VAL A 129 13.01 -5.43 -0.26
CA VAL A 129 11.65 -5.47 -0.80
C VAL A 129 10.69 -5.90 0.29
N VAL A 130 9.46 -5.38 0.23
CA VAL A 130 8.36 -5.86 1.08
C VAL A 130 7.89 -7.21 0.57
N VAL A 131 7.88 -8.24 1.43
CA VAL A 131 7.48 -9.62 1.08
C VAL A 131 6.10 -10.00 1.59
N ARG A 132 5.39 -9.07 2.24
CA ARG A 132 4.00 -9.21 2.66
C ARG A 132 3.40 -7.83 2.85
N ASP A 133 2.14 -7.65 2.47
CA ASP A 133 1.38 -6.45 2.83
C ASP A 133 1.54 -6.13 4.32
N SER A 134 1.92 -4.89 4.62
CA SER A 134 2.28 -4.50 5.98
C SER A 134 1.97 -3.04 6.25
N ASP A 135 1.80 -2.73 7.53
CA ASP A 135 1.71 -1.35 8.00
C ASP A 135 3.10 -0.72 8.06
N VAL A 136 3.19 0.50 7.53
CA VAL A 136 4.28 1.43 7.80
C VAL A 136 3.85 2.28 8.99
N ARG A 137 4.58 2.13 10.09
CA ARG A 137 4.25 2.71 11.40
C ARG A 137 5.11 3.93 11.69
N ALA A 138 4.60 4.88 12.46
CA ALA A 138 5.38 6.04 12.91
C ALA A 138 6.42 5.67 14.00
N VAL A 139 6.18 4.56 14.70
CA VAL A 139 7.04 3.98 15.76
C VAL A 139 7.08 2.44 15.61
N PRO A 140 8.10 1.75 16.17
CA PRO A 140 8.27 0.29 16.00
C PRO A 140 7.31 -0.53 16.89
N THR A 141 5.99 -0.37 16.71
CA THR A 141 4.97 -1.18 17.38
C THR A 141 3.71 -1.35 16.52
N ASN A 142 2.98 -2.44 16.75
CA ASN A 142 1.64 -2.67 16.18
C ASN A 142 0.51 -2.10 17.06
N LYS A 143 0.82 -1.61 18.27
CA LYS A 143 -0.18 -0.98 19.14
C LYS A 143 -0.61 0.38 18.57
N PRO A 144 -1.89 0.75 18.71
CA PRO A 144 -2.37 2.03 18.26
C PRO A 144 -2.01 3.15 19.25
N TYR A 145 -2.05 4.39 18.76
CA TYR A 145 -2.05 5.58 19.58
C TYR A 145 -3.23 6.46 19.18
N TYR A 146 -4.16 6.67 20.11
CA TYR A 146 -5.29 7.58 19.92
C TYR A 146 -5.10 8.87 20.71
N LEU A 147 -5.57 10.00 20.17
CA LEU A 147 -5.51 11.29 20.86
C LEU A 147 -6.53 11.42 21.99
N SER A 148 -7.57 10.58 21.99
CA SER A 148 -8.62 10.58 23.01
C SER A 148 -9.23 9.18 23.14
N GLN A 149 -9.97 8.95 24.23
CA GLN A 149 -10.75 7.73 24.45
C GLN A 149 -11.78 7.44 23.33
N LYS A 150 -12.23 8.46 22.58
CA LYS A 150 -13.13 8.32 21.43
C LYS A 150 -12.39 8.41 20.09
N GLY A 151 -11.06 8.23 20.12
CA GLY A 151 -10.20 8.47 18.96
C GLY A 151 -10.17 7.33 17.94
N TYR A 152 -10.70 6.15 18.26
CA TYR A 152 -10.89 5.08 17.27
C TYR A 152 -11.77 5.58 16.10
N PRO A 153 -11.45 5.27 14.84
CA PRO A 153 -10.38 4.40 14.34
C PRO A 153 -9.07 5.14 13.97
N PHE A 154 -8.88 6.39 14.39
CA PHE A 154 -7.76 7.23 13.97
C PHE A 154 -6.47 6.95 14.75
N ASP A 155 -5.87 5.78 14.52
CA ASP A 155 -4.54 5.43 15.03
C ASP A 155 -3.47 6.35 14.43
N ARG A 156 -2.86 7.18 15.27
CA ARG A 156 -1.83 8.15 14.85
C ARG A 156 -0.48 7.51 14.53
N TYR A 157 -0.27 6.26 14.93
CA TYR A 157 0.93 5.51 14.55
C TYR A 157 0.80 4.82 13.20
N GLN A 158 -0.41 4.71 12.64
CA GLN A 158 -0.58 4.23 11.28
C GLN A 158 -0.19 5.34 10.29
N ASN A 159 0.94 5.18 9.60
CA ASN A 159 1.37 6.14 8.59
C ASN A 159 0.82 5.76 7.22
N SER A 160 0.99 4.50 6.81
CA SER A 160 0.52 4.01 5.51
C SER A 160 0.45 2.48 5.49
N LEU A 161 -0.26 1.95 4.50
CA LEU A 161 -0.17 0.55 4.09
C LEU A 161 0.86 0.46 2.96
N ILE A 162 1.73 -0.54 3.00
CA ILE A 162 2.68 -0.82 1.93
C ILE A 162 2.48 -2.25 1.42
N PHE A 163 2.40 -2.40 0.10
CA PHE A 163 2.11 -3.68 -0.52
C PHE A 163 3.35 -4.55 -0.70
N GLN A 164 3.14 -5.85 -0.73
CA GLN A 164 4.14 -6.81 -1.19
C GLN A 164 4.69 -6.44 -2.58
N GLY A 165 5.98 -6.62 -2.78
CA GLY A 165 6.71 -6.24 -3.98
C GLY A 165 7.21 -4.79 -4.01
N THR A 166 6.86 -3.95 -3.03
CA THR A 166 7.33 -2.56 -2.98
C THR A 166 8.83 -2.47 -2.69
N PRO A 167 9.63 -1.80 -3.56
CA PRO A 167 11.03 -1.49 -3.29
C PRO A 167 11.18 -0.57 -2.08
N VAL A 168 12.11 -0.89 -1.19
CA VAL A 168 12.44 -0.05 -0.04
C VAL A 168 13.94 0.00 0.21
N LEU A 169 14.37 1.08 0.85
CA LEU A 169 15.70 1.23 1.44
C LEU A 169 15.54 1.15 2.96
N ILE A 170 16.14 0.15 3.60
CA ILE A 170 16.24 0.09 5.06
C ILE A 170 17.30 1.11 5.49
N THR A 171 16.90 2.05 6.33
CA THR A 171 17.76 3.16 6.79
C THR A 171 18.18 3.02 8.25
N HIS A 172 17.46 2.22 9.04
CA HIS A 172 17.74 2.02 10.46
C HIS A 172 17.03 0.77 11.00
N PHE A 173 17.42 0.32 12.19
CA PHE A 173 16.74 -0.73 12.93
C PHE A 173 16.47 -0.23 14.35
N ASN A 174 15.41 -0.74 14.97
CA ASN A 174 15.25 -0.55 16.40
C ASN A 174 16.30 -1.41 17.13
N THR A 175 16.52 -1.10 18.41
CA THR A 175 17.50 -1.79 19.27
C THR A 175 17.43 -3.32 19.20
N ASP A 176 16.22 -3.89 19.21
CA ASP A 176 16.00 -5.34 19.17
C ASP A 176 15.96 -5.94 17.75
N LYS A 177 16.10 -5.10 16.71
CA LYS A 177 16.02 -5.49 15.29
C LYS A 177 14.71 -6.21 14.89
N THR A 178 13.64 -6.00 15.64
CA THR A 178 12.29 -6.49 15.32
C THR A 178 11.60 -5.63 14.26
N TYR A 179 11.97 -4.35 14.18
CA TYR A 179 11.51 -3.39 13.18
C TYR A 179 12.68 -2.71 12.45
N ALA A 180 12.49 -2.47 11.17
CA ALA A 180 13.37 -1.64 10.35
C ALA A 180 12.64 -0.33 10.03
N HIS A 181 13.35 0.79 10.09
CA HIS A 181 12.90 2.01 9.44
C HIS A 181 13.23 1.93 7.95
N ILE A 182 12.25 2.22 7.10
CA ILE A 182 12.37 2.16 5.63
C ILE A 182 12.11 3.51 4.98
N GLN A 183 12.62 3.66 3.76
CA GLN A 183 12.20 4.66 2.79
C GLN A 183 11.77 3.95 1.51
N SER A 184 10.53 4.17 1.09
CA SER A 184 10.02 3.82 -0.24
C SER A 184 9.94 5.07 -1.12
N SER A 185 9.40 4.93 -2.32
CA SER A 185 9.16 6.05 -3.23
C SER A 185 8.07 7.03 -2.75
N PHE A 186 7.19 6.61 -1.82
CA PHE A 186 6.03 7.41 -1.40
C PHE A 186 5.86 7.54 0.13
N VAL A 187 6.52 6.69 0.93
CA VAL A 187 6.42 6.71 2.39
C VAL A 187 7.72 6.28 3.08
N TYR A 188 7.93 6.76 4.30
CA TYR A 188 8.96 6.27 5.22
C TYR A 188 8.36 5.98 6.60
N GLY A 189 9.00 5.10 7.37
CA GLY A 189 8.53 4.71 8.70
C GLY A 189 9.00 3.30 9.08
N TRP A 190 8.46 2.76 10.16
CA TRP A 190 8.83 1.47 10.74
C TRP A 190 7.97 0.33 10.19
N ILE A 191 8.62 -0.78 9.81
CA ILE A 191 7.98 -2.01 9.36
C ILE A 191 8.65 -3.20 10.05
N LYS A 192 7.92 -4.30 10.27
CA LYS A 192 8.50 -5.51 10.87
C LYS A 192 9.58 -6.07 9.95
N VAL A 193 10.71 -6.48 10.52
CA VAL A 193 11.81 -7.10 9.75
C VAL A 193 11.39 -8.44 9.12
N SER A 194 10.43 -9.14 9.72
CA SER A 194 9.84 -10.36 9.14
C SER A 194 9.15 -10.14 7.79
N ASP A 195 8.80 -8.89 7.46
CA ASP A 195 7.95 -8.52 6.33
C ASP A 195 8.80 -7.91 5.21
N LEU A 196 10.12 -7.90 5.42
CA LEU A 196 11.15 -7.44 4.50
C LEU A 196 12.10 -8.58 4.14
N ALA A 197 12.61 -8.53 2.92
CA ALA A 197 13.73 -9.33 2.47
C ALA A 197 14.80 -8.46 1.80
N TYR A 198 16.07 -8.77 2.04
CA TYR A 198 17.21 -8.06 1.44
C TYR A 198 17.33 -8.41 -0.04
N MET A 199 17.64 -7.42 -0.88
CA MET A 199 17.77 -7.63 -2.31
C MET A 199 19.22 -7.91 -2.71
N HIS A 200 19.42 -8.85 -3.62
CA HIS A 200 20.69 -9.00 -4.33
C HIS A 200 20.79 -7.99 -5.47
N ASP A 201 21.98 -7.44 -5.72
CA ASP A 201 22.19 -6.47 -6.81
C ASP A 201 21.83 -7.05 -8.18
N ARG A 202 22.13 -8.34 -8.44
CA ARG A 202 21.73 -9.03 -9.69
C ARG A 202 20.22 -9.00 -9.93
N ASP A 203 19.42 -9.16 -8.87
CA ASP A 203 17.96 -9.22 -8.97
C ASP A 203 17.39 -7.80 -9.15
N ILE A 204 18.03 -6.79 -8.54
CA ILE A 204 17.73 -5.37 -8.78
C ILE A 204 18.04 -4.98 -10.24
N GLU A 205 19.20 -5.36 -10.75
CA GLU A 205 19.61 -5.10 -12.15
C GLU A 205 18.61 -5.72 -13.12
N LEU A 206 18.22 -6.97 -12.90
CA LEU A 206 17.18 -7.64 -13.69
C LEU A 206 15.85 -6.86 -13.66
N LEU A 207 15.32 -6.56 -12.48
CA LEU A 207 14.00 -5.95 -12.32
C LEU A 207 13.94 -4.53 -12.90
N THR A 208 15.01 -3.75 -12.74
CA THR A 208 15.05 -2.35 -13.21
C THR A 208 15.18 -2.22 -14.73
N GLN A 209 15.56 -3.30 -15.42
CA GLN A 209 15.55 -3.37 -16.88
C GLN A 209 14.16 -3.71 -17.45
N LEU A 210 13.26 -4.31 -16.64
CA LEU A 210 11.92 -4.68 -17.09
C LEU A 210 11.06 -3.45 -17.38
N LYS A 211 10.33 -3.52 -18.49
CA LYS A 211 9.38 -2.47 -18.93
C LYS A 211 7.93 -2.91 -18.83
N ASP A 212 7.68 -4.21 -18.73
CA ASP A 212 6.32 -4.75 -18.77
C ASP A 212 5.82 -5.06 -17.37
N TYR A 213 4.73 -4.39 -17.00
CA TYR A 213 4.08 -4.52 -15.72
C TYR A 213 2.57 -4.69 -15.90
N VAL A 214 1.96 -5.35 -14.93
CA VAL A 214 0.51 -5.48 -14.83
C VAL A 214 0.03 -5.07 -13.45
N MET A 215 -1.20 -4.57 -13.39
CA MET A 215 -1.85 -4.11 -12.16
C MET A 215 -3.22 -4.79 -12.01
N PRO A 216 -3.62 -5.20 -10.80
CA PRO A 216 -4.97 -5.70 -10.54
C PRO A 216 -6.05 -4.66 -10.86
N ILE A 217 -7.20 -5.12 -11.38
CA ILE A 217 -8.37 -4.25 -11.64
C ILE A 217 -9.43 -4.30 -10.54
N LYS A 218 -9.23 -5.17 -9.56
CA LYS A 218 -10.14 -5.38 -8.44
C LYS A 218 -9.34 -5.82 -7.23
N ASP A 219 -9.96 -5.70 -6.06
CA ASP A 219 -9.39 -6.13 -4.80
C ASP A 219 -9.56 -7.64 -4.55
N LYS A 220 -8.73 -8.17 -3.64
CA LYS A 220 -8.83 -9.54 -3.08
C LYS A 220 -8.74 -10.63 -4.15
N ILE A 221 -7.76 -10.51 -5.05
CA ILE A 221 -7.45 -11.54 -6.04
C ILE A 221 -6.42 -12.51 -5.43
N PRO A 222 -6.79 -13.76 -5.12
CA PRO A 222 -5.81 -14.72 -4.64
C PRO A 222 -4.81 -15.06 -5.75
N LEU A 223 -3.52 -14.89 -5.46
CA LEU A 223 -2.42 -15.29 -6.32
C LEU A 223 -1.64 -16.43 -5.70
N TYR A 224 -1.06 -17.26 -6.55
CA TYR A 224 -0.34 -18.45 -6.16
C TYR A 224 1.00 -18.53 -6.91
N THR A 225 1.98 -19.17 -6.27
CA THR A 225 3.25 -19.54 -6.91
C THR A 225 3.02 -20.68 -7.92
N ASP A 226 4.01 -20.94 -8.77
CA ASP A 226 3.99 -22.10 -9.67
C ASP A 226 3.88 -23.46 -8.94
N TYR A 227 4.21 -23.51 -7.65
CA TYR A 227 4.09 -24.70 -6.81
C TYR A 227 2.69 -24.86 -6.18
N GLY A 228 1.79 -23.89 -6.38
CA GLY A 228 0.44 -23.88 -5.82
C GLY A 228 0.32 -23.24 -4.44
N ASP A 229 1.42 -22.73 -3.88
CA ASP A 229 1.40 -22.04 -2.59
C ASP A 229 0.75 -20.67 -2.72
N PHE A 230 -0.01 -20.28 -1.69
CA PHE A 230 -0.59 -18.94 -1.61
C PHE A 230 0.53 -17.88 -1.56
N TYR A 231 0.43 -16.89 -2.43
CA TYR A 231 1.38 -15.78 -2.51
C TYR A 231 0.82 -14.51 -1.84
N THR A 232 -0.30 -13.98 -2.36
CA THR A 232 -0.93 -12.77 -1.80
C THR A 232 -2.40 -12.63 -2.24
N GLN A 233 -3.12 -11.69 -1.63
CA GLN A 233 -4.43 -11.20 -2.08
C GLN A 233 -4.25 -9.89 -2.86
N ALA A 234 -3.90 -9.99 -4.13
CA ALA A 234 -3.56 -8.85 -4.95
C ALA A 234 -4.75 -7.88 -5.08
N ARG A 235 -4.44 -6.59 -5.08
CA ARG A 235 -5.44 -5.50 -5.11
C ARG A 235 -5.03 -4.29 -5.94
N VAL A 236 -5.98 -3.41 -6.18
CA VAL A 236 -5.74 -2.18 -6.95
C VAL A 236 -4.65 -1.36 -6.25
N GLY A 237 -3.64 -0.95 -7.02
CA GLY A 237 -2.48 -0.21 -6.54
C GLY A 237 -1.19 -1.03 -6.46
N GLU A 238 -1.28 -2.37 -6.54
CA GLU A 238 -0.10 -3.24 -6.67
C GLU A 238 0.46 -3.26 -8.10
N LEU A 239 1.79 -3.45 -8.18
CA LEU A 239 2.53 -3.52 -9.42
C LEU A 239 3.29 -4.85 -9.54
N PHE A 240 3.02 -5.61 -10.61
CA PHE A 240 3.65 -6.89 -10.87
C PHE A 240 4.51 -6.83 -12.13
N ALA A 241 5.80 -7.12 -11.98
CA ALA A 241 6.74 -7.17 -13.10
C ALA A 241 6.59 -8.47 -13.88
N LEU A 242 6.30 -8.39 -15.18
CA LEU A 242 6.11 -9.58 -16.01
C LEU A 242 7.45 -10.28 -16.28
N ILE A 243 7.41 -11.61 -16.31
CA ILE A 243 8.54 -12.43 -16.75
C ILE A 243 8.56 -12.43 -18.29
N PRO A 244 9.66 -12.02 -18.94
CA PRO A 244 9.79 -12.06 -20.39
C PRO A 244 9.56 -13.46 -20.96
N LYS A 245 8.84 -13.57 -22.07
CA LYS A 245 8.42 -14.85 -22.66
C LYS A 245 9.56 -15.77 -23.06
N ASP A 246 10.70 -15.22 -23.49
CA ASP A 246 11.86 -16.02 -23.91
C ASP A 246 12.54 -16.78 -22.75
N LEU A 247 12.21 -16.42 -21.49
CA LEU A 247 12.69 -17.12 -20.29
C LEU A 247 11.74 -18.25 -19.83
N ALA A 248 10.51 -18.30 -20.37
CA ALA A 248 9.51 -19.30 -20.03
C ALA A 248 9.53 -20.45 -21.05
N LYS A 249 10.46 -21.40 -20.90
CA LYS A 249 10.47 -22.64 -21.69
C LYS A 249 9.19 -23.45 -21.41
N ASN A 250 8.20 -23.36 -22.32
CA ASN A 250 7.20 -24.37 -22.71
C ASN A 250 5.87 -23.69 -23.09
N HIS A 251 5.64 -23.49 -24.39
CA HIS A 251 4.44 -22.84 -24.90
C HIS A 251 3.26 -23.81 -25.07
N LYS A 252 2.16 -23.55 -24.36
CA LYS A 252 0.81 -24.02 -24.73
C LYS A 252 -0.11 -22.81 -24.89
N LYS A 253 -1.03 -22.91 -25.86
CA LYS A 253 -1.85 -21.84 -26.47
C LYS A 253 -2.85 -21.11 -25.54
N ASP A 254 -2.81 -21.36 -24.23
CA ASP A 254 -3.68 -20.73 -23.22
C ASP A 254 -2.84 -20.20 -22.04
N GLU A 255 -1.79 -19.43 -22.36
CA GLU A 255 -0.78 -19.02 -21.41
C GLU A 255 -1.32 -18.01 -20.39
N SER A 256 -1.51 -18.46 -19.17
CA SER A 256 -1.50 -17.62 -17.99
C SER A 256 -0.24 -16.75 -17.98
N LEU A 257 -0.37 -15.46 -17.68
CA LEU A 257 0.81 -14.59 -17.56
C LEU A 257 1.61 -15.00 -16.34
N LYS A 258 2.92 -14.82 -16.40
CA LYS A 258 3.80 -15.00 -15.26
C LYS A 258 4.43 -13.68 -14.87
N ALA A 259 4.47 -13.42 -13.57
CA ALA A 259 5.15 -12.27 -13.00
C ALA A 259 6.17 -12.71 -11.94
N TYR A 260 7.10 -11.83 -11.62
CA TYR A 260 7.99 -12.01 -10.49
C TYR A 260 7.23 -11.71 -9.19
N GLY A 261 7.20 -12.70 -8.29
CA GLY A 261 6.84 -12.55 -6.89
C GLY A 261 8.08 -12.60 -6.00
N PHE A 262 7.96 -12.08 -4.78
CA PHE A 262 9.06 -11.99 -3.81
C PHE A 262 8.73 -12.81 -2.57
N LEU A 263 9.55 -13.82 -2.29
CA LEU A 263 9.55 -14.55 -1.02
C LEU A 263 10.87 -14.31 -0.28
N LYS A 264 10.88 -14.57 1.02
CA LYS A 264 12.08 -14.44 1.87
C LYS A 264 12.67 -15.81 2.15
N ASP A 265 13.96 -15.98 1.90
CA ASP A 265 14.68 -17.20 2.26
C ASP A 265 15.08 -17.24 3.75
N SER A 266 15.66 -18.37 4.19
CA SER A 266 16.11 -18.56 5.56
C SER A 266 17.28 -17.64 5.98
N LYS A 267 17.98 -17.02 5.02
CA LYS A 267 19.06 -16.04 5.25
C LYS A 267 18.54 -14.61 5.26
N GLY A 268 17.25 -14.40 4.97
CA GLY A 268 16.59 -13.11 4.92
C GLY A 268 16.71 -12.37 3.60
N TYR A 269 17.19 -13.02 2.53
CA TYR A 269 17.25 -12.47 1.18
C TYR A 269 15.98 -12.78 0.39
N ALA A 270 15.70 -11.92 -0.58
CA ALA A 270 14.57 -12.09 -1.48
C ALA A 270 14.90 -13.17 -2.52
N THR A 271 13.98 -14.12 -2.70
CA THR A 271 13.98 -15.05 -3.81
C THR A 271 12.88 -14.66 -4.78
N LEU A 272 13.24 -14.50 -6.06
CA LEU A 272 12.26 -14.28 -7.12
C LEU A 272 11.56 -15.61 -7.44
N GLN A 273 10.22 -15.58 -7.40
CA GLN A 273 9.37 -16.71 -7.76
C GLN A 273 8.49 -16.33 -8.94
N SER A 274 8.09 -17.33 -9.73
CA SER A 274 7.03 -17.13 -10.71
C SER A 274 5.66 -17.20 -10.01
N ILE A 275 4.84 -16.19 -10.24
CA ILE A 275 3.43 -16.16 -9.86
C ILE A 275 2.57 -16.19 -11.11
N THR A 276 1.50 -16.97 -11.06
CA THR A 276 0.59 -17.15 -12.20
C THR A 276 -0.56 -16.14 -12.12
N LEU A 277 -0.78 -15.39 -13.21
CA LEU A 277 -1.79 -14.34 -13.30
C LEU A 277 -2.85 -14.68 -14.35
N ASN A 278 -4.11 -14.44 -14.01
CA ASN A 278 -5.23 -14.53 -14.94
C ASN A 278 -5.39 -13.21 -15.70
N LYS A 279 -5.17 -13.24 -17.02
CA LYS A 279 -5.25 -12.07 -17.91
C LYS A 279 -6.53 -11.22 -17.76
N LYS A 280 -7.67 -11.82 -17.39
CA LYS A 280 -8.97 -11.14 -17.34
C LYS A 280 -9.09 -10.13 -16.20
N ILE A 281 -8.23 -10.21 -15.18
CA ILE A 281 -8.34 -9.41 -13.94
C ILE A 281 -7.12 -8.50 -13.72
N PHE A 282 -6.29 -8.33 -14.76
CA PHE A 282 -5.10 -7.50 -14.75
C PHE A 282 -5.06 -6.57 -15.96
N LEU A 283 -4.72 -5.30 -15.73
CA LEU A 283 -4.45 -4.32 -16.78
C LEU A 283 -2.97 -4.34 -17.16
N PHE A 284 -2.69 -4.23 -18.46
CA PHE A 284 -1.34 -4.07 -18.97
C PHE A 284 -0.94 -2.61 -19.01
N SER A 285 0.23 -2.31 -18.47
CA SER A 285 0.84 -0.97 -18.50
C SER A 285 0.99 -0.40 -19.93
N LEU A 286 1.05 -1.22 -20.97
CA LEU A 286 1.19 -0.81 -22.38
C LEU A 286 -0.09 -1.01 -23.22
N LYS A 287 -1.12 -1.68 -22.70
CA LYS A 287 -2.38 -1.93 -23.43
C LYS A 287 -3.57 -1.62 -22.53
N LEU A 288 -3.93 -0.35 -22.42
CA LEU A 288 -5.34 -0.01 -22.57
C LEU A 288 -5.59 0.09 -24.08
N LEU A 289 -5.91 -1.05 -24.69
CA LEU A 289 -6.67 -1.02 -25.93
C LEU A 289 -7.90 -0.18 -25.61
N ILE A 290 -8.13 0.85 -26.40
CA ILE A 290 -9.44 1.46 -26.52
C ILE A 290 -10.41 0.29 -26.70
N ALA A 291 -11.28 0.04 -25.71
CA ALA A 291 -12.39 -0.90 -25.85
C ALA A 291 -13.41 -0.27 -26.82
N LYS A 292 -13.01 -0.13 -28.08
CA LYS A 292 -13.86 0.01 -29.25
C LYS A 292 -14.10 -1.43 -29.71
N THR A 293 -15.07 -2.11 -29.12
CA THR A 293 -15.89 -3.20 -29.70
C THR A 293 -16.49 -4.03 -28.56
N TRP A 294 -17.70 -3.66 -28.15
CA TRP A 294 -18.85 -4.56 -28.03
C TRP A 294 -20.09 -3.71 -28.31
N LEU A 295 -20.17 -3.29 -29.56
CA LEU A 295 -21.44 -3.05 -30.25
C LEU A 295 -21.66 -4.33 -31.03
N ILE A 296 -22.68 -5.11 -30.68
CA ILE A 296 -23.54 -5.93 -31.56
C ILE A 296 -24.56 -6.62 -30.63
N LEU A 297 -25.82 -6.21 -30.85
CA LEU A 297 -27.13 -6.69 -30.34
C LEU A 297 -27.47 -6.42 -28.88
#